data_AF-W1YMH1-F1
#
_entry.id   AF-W1YMH1-F1
#
_cell.length_a   1.000
_cell.length_b   1.000
_cell.length_c   1.000
_cell.angle_alpha   90.00
_cell.angle_beta   90.00
_cell.angle_gamma   90.00
#
_symmetry.space_group_name_H-M   'P 1'
#
loop_
_entity.id
_entity.type
_entity.pdbx_description
1 polymer ?
#
loop_
_entity_poly.entity_id
_entity_poly.type
_entity_poly.pdbx_seq_one_letter_code
_entity_poly.pdbx_strand_id
1 'polypeptide(L)' 'STWYYLDPSDGHMHSGWAKVGSHWYYLAPSGDMRTGWQQVSGTWYYLHGDGHMATGWLQLGSTWYYLDPSDGHMHSG' A
#
# COMPACT_ATOMS: atom_id res chain seq x y z
N SER A 1 -13.53 10.85 -0.28
CA SER A 1 -12.48 11.75 -0.80
C SER A 1 -11.38 10.93 -1.39
N THR A 2 -10.80 11.35 -2.51
CA THR A 2 -9.67 10.65 -3.16
C THR A 2 -8.37 11.34 -2.77
N TRP A 3 -7.37 10.58 -2.34
CA TRP A 3 -6.07 11.12 -1.96
C TRP A 3 -5.08 10.95 -3.11
N TYR A 4 -4.23 11.96 -3.30
CA TYR A 4 -3.16 12.00 -4.29
C TYR A 4 -1.88 12.48 -3.60
N TYR A 5 -0.74 11.96 -4.05
CA TYR A 5 0.57 12.46 -3.61
C TYR A 5 1.18 13.32 -4.71
N LEU A 6 1.53 14.55 -4.36
CA LEU A 6 2.33 15.44 -5.21
C LEU A 6 3.71 15.55 -4.57
N ASP A 7 4.75 15.40 -5.38
CA ASP A 7 6.12 15.54 -4.92
C ASP A 7 6.33 16.96 -4.35
N PRO A 8 6.81 17.11 -3.10
CA PRO A 8 6.98 18.43 -2.51
C PRO A 8 8.01 19.32 -3.23
N SER A 9 8.91 18.72 -4.03
CA SER A 9 10.00 19.45 -4.69
C SER A 9 9.59 20.12 -6.00
N ASP A 10 8.67 19.53 -6.76
CA ASP A 10 8.28 20.00 -8.09
C ASP A 10 6.76 19.94 -8.36
N GLY A 11 5.97 19.37 -7.45
CA GLY A 11 4.53 19.24 -7.56
C GLY A 11 4.07 18.15 -8.54
N HIS A 12 4.97 17.28 -9.02
CA HIS A 12 4.57 16.18 -9.89
C HIS A 12 3.78 15.11 -9.14
N MET A 13 2.73 14.62 -9.77
CA MET A 13 1.90 13.56 -9.22
C MET A 13 2.63 12.22 -9.24
N HIS A 14 2.67 11.55 -8.09
CA HIS A 14 3.23 10.22 -7.96
C HIS A 14 2.23 9.14 -8.40
N SER A 15 2.77 8.04 -8.91
CA SER A 15 2.06 6.79 -9.15
C SER A 15 2.93 5.62 -8.69
N GLY A 16 2.32 4.49 -8.35
CA GLY A 16 3.03 3.35 -7.76
C GLY A 16 3.32 3.52 -6.27
N TRP A 17 4.41 2.90 -5.79
CA TRP A 17 4.79 2.94 -4.39
C TRP A 17 5.35 4.30 -3.98
N ALA A 18 4.80 4.89 -2.93
CA ALA A 18 5.30 6.13 -2.34
C ALA A 18 5.51 5.96 -0.84
N LYS A 19 6.65 6.44 -0.34
CA LYS A 19 6.94 6.52 1.09
C LYS A 19 6.70 7.94 1.57
N VAL A 20 5.71 8.10 2.45
CA VAL A 20 5.36 9.41 3.03
C VAL A 20 5.55 9.32 4.55
N GLY A 21 6.56 10.03 5.05
CA GLY A 21 7.02 9.87 6.43
C GLY A 21 7.53 8.45 6.68
N SER A 22 6.93 7.75 7.64
CA SER A 22 7.27 6.36 7.98
C SER A 22 6.44 5.31 7.25
N HIS A 23 5.43 5.69 6.48
CA HIS A 23 4.46 4.76 5.90
C HIS A 23 4.60 4.64 4.39
N TRP A 24 4.31 3.44 3.90
CA TRP A 24 4.20 3.14 2.47
C TRP A 24 2.75 3.19 2.02
N TYR A 25 2.55 3.69 0.80
CA TYR A 25 1.26 3.80 0.13
C TYR A 25 1.41 3.33 -1.31
N TYR A 26 0.29 2.91 -1.92
CA TYR A 26 0.25 2.57 -3.33
C TYR A 26 -0.74 3.46 -4.07
N LEU A 27 -0.25 4.15 -5.10
CA LEU A 27 -1.02 5.05 -5.96
C LEU A 27 -1.27 4.38 -7.30
N ALA A 28 -2.50 4.45 -7.80
CA ALA A 28 -2.86 4.00 -9.14
C ALA A 28 -2.09 4.79 -10.22
N PRO A 29 -2.06 4.34 -11.49
CA PRO A 29 -1.49 5.13 -12.58
C PRO A 29 -2.13 6.52 -12.76
N SER A 30 -3.41 6.64 -12.39
CA SER A 30 -4.17 7.90 -12.30
C SER A 30 -3.78 8.78 -11.11
N GLY A 31 -2.94 8.28 -10.21
CA GLY A 31 -2.47 8.95 -8.99
C GLY A 31 -3.36 8.71 -7.76
N ASP A 32 -4.52 8.09 -7.93
CA ASP A 32 -5.45 7.85 -6.82
C ASP A 32 -4.86 6.83 -5.83
N MET A 33 -4.88 7.16 -4.54
CA MET A 33 -4.48 6.24 -3.49
C MET A 33 -5.35 4.99 -3.46
N ARG A 34 -4.72 3.82 -3.37
CA ARG A 34 -5.38 2.54 -3.22
C ARG A 34 -5.49 2.14 -1.75
N THR A 35 -6.52 1.35 -1.46
CA THR A 35 -6.76 0.67 -0.20
C THR A 35 -7.12 -0.79 -0.48
N GLY A 36 -7.12 -1.63 0.56
CA GLY A 36 -7.39 -3.07 0.46
C GLY A 36 -6.28 -3.86 -0.22
N TRP A 37 -6.62 -5.04 -0.71
CA TRP A 37 -5.68 -5.94 -1.39
C TRP A 37 -5.27 -5.40 -2.76
N GLN A 38 -3.96 -5.35 -3.02
CA GLN A 38 -3.39 -4.94 -4.29
C GLN A 38 -2.37 -5.98 -4.75
N GLN A 39 -2.47 -6.41 -6.00
CA GLN A 39 -1.48 -7.26 -6.63
C GLN A 39 -0.55 -6.40 -7.49
N VAL A 40 0.72 -6.32 -7.10
CA VAL A 40 1.73 -5.53 -7.80
C VAL A 40 2.83 -6.46 -8.25
N SER A 41 3.02 -6.58 -9.57
CA SER A 41 4.04 -7.44 -10.19
C SER A 41 3.99 -8.91 -9.72
N GLY A 42 2.79 -9.43 -9.46
CA GLY A 42 2.56 -10.81 -9.00
C GLY A 42 2.56 -11.01 -7.49
N THR A 43 3.02 -10.02 -6.72
CA THR A 43 3.03 -10.06 -5.25
C THR A 43 1.80 -9.37 -4.67
N TRP A 44 1.22 -9.94 -3.62
CA TRP A 44 0.08 -9.36 -2.90
C TRP A 44 0.54 -8.49 -1.74
N TYR A 45 -0.13 -7.35 -1.59
CA TYR A 45 0.03 -6.39 -0.51
C TYR A 45 -1.34 -5.98 0.01
N TYR A 46 -1.41 -5.58 1.26
CA TYR A 46 -2.62 -4.99 1.83
C TYR A 46 -2.38 -3.55 2.25
N LEU A 47 -3.26 -2.66 1.83
CA LEU A 47 -3.26 -1.25 2.22
C LEU A 47 -4.46 -1.04 3.16
N HIS A 48 -4.22 -0.51 4.36
CA HIS A 48 -5.27 -0.18 5.33
C HIS A 48 -6.24 0.87 4.78
N GLY A 49 -7.32 1.13 5.51
CA GLY A 49 -8.36 2.09 5.08
C GLY A 49 -7.86 3.53 4.93
N ASP A 50 -6.77 3.87 5.63
CA ASP A 50 -6.03 5.13 5.50
C ASP A 50 -4.93 5.09 4.44
N GLY A 51 -4.76 3.95 3.75
CA GLY A 51 -3.78 3.74 2.67
C GLY A 51 -2.43 3.21 3.11
N HIS A 52 -2.18 3.10 4.42
CA HIS A 52 -0.90 2.58 4.92
C HIS A 52 -0.73 1.10 4.56
N MET A 53 0.43 0.72 4.04
CA MET A 53 0.76 -0.68 3.79
C MET A 53 0.86 -1.46 5.11
N ALA A 54 0.16 -2.59 5.18
CA ALA A 54 0.24 -3.53 6.28
C ALA A 54 1.54 -4.34 6.22
N THR A 55 2.10 -4.62 7.39
CA THR A 55 3.23 -5.54 7.57
C THR A 55 2.96 -6.43 8.79
N GLY A 56 3.58 -7.61 8.83
CA GLY A 56 3.36 -8.61 9.87
C GLY A 56 2.00 -9.30 9.78
N TRP A 57 1.47 -9.71 10.92
CA TRP A 57 0.19 -10.41 10.99
C TRP A 57 -0.98 -9.45 10.80
N LEU A 58 -1.82 -9.73 9.80
CA LEU A 58 -3.05 -9.01 9.51
C LEU A 58 -4.25 -9.93 9.69
N GLN A 59 -5.21 -9.52 10.52
CA GLN A 59 -6.48 -10.21 10.68
C GLN A 59 -7.59 -9.46 9.91
N LEU A 60 -8.20 -10.13 8.93
CA LEU A 60 -9.38 -9.62 8.22
C LEU A 60 -10.57 -10.57 8.50
N GLY A 61 -11.51 -10.10 9.32
CA GLY A 61 -12.60 -10.95 9.83
C GLY A 61 -12.04 -12.10 10.67
N SER A 62 -12.33 -13.33 10.27
CA SER A 62 -11.81 -14.54 10.93
C SER A 62 -10.51 -15.08 10.33
N THR A 63 -10.00 -14.47 9.25
CA THR A 63 -8.84 -14.98 8.51
C THR A 63 -7.58 -14.19 8.85
N TRP A 64 -6.47 -14.90 9.04
CA TRP A 64 -5.15 -14.31 9.24
C TRP A 64 -4.30 -14.41 7.98
N TYR A 65 -3.55 -13.34 7.72
CA TYR A 65 -2.60 -13.21 6.65
C TYR A 65 -1.25 -12.79 7.24
N TYR A 66 -0.16 -13.26 6.66
CA TYR A 66 1.17 -12.81 7.04
C TYR A 66 1.78 -12.03 5.89
N LEU A 67 2.07 -10.75 6.15
CA LEU A 67 2.76 -9.83 5.27
C LEU A 67 4.19 -9.70 5.80
N ASP A 68 5.20 -9.80 4.95
CA ASP A 68 6.58 -9.73 5.39
C ASP A 68 6.84 -8.39 6.12
N PRO A 69 7.45 -8.41 7.32
CA PRO A 69 7.71 -7.19 8.10
C PRO A 69 8.59 -6.16 7.41
N SER A 70 9.43 -6.57 6.45
CA SER A 70 10.41 -5.71 5.78
C SER A 70 9.86 -5.02 4.54
N ASP A 71 9.04 -5.70 3.73
CA ASP A 71 8.57 -5.21 2.44
C ASP A 71 7.06 -5.37 2.20
N GLY A 72 6.31 -5.97 3.14
CA GLY A 72 4.86 -6.14 3.05
C GLY A 72 4.39 -7.24 2.11
N HIS A 73 5.30 -8.06 1.57
CA HIS A 73 4.94 -9.15 0.68
C HIS A 73 4.10 -10.19 1.40
N MET A 74 2.90 -10.46 0.90
CA MET A 74 2.09 -11.53 1.47
C MET A 74 2.72 -12.88 1.18
N HIS A 75 2.94 -13.66 2.24
CA HIS A 75 3.24 -15.08 2.11
C HIS A 75 1.93 -15.85 1.94
N SER A 76 1.73 -16.45 0.77
CA SER A 76 0.73 -17.50 0.60
C SER A 76 1.29 -18.82 1.14
N GLY A 77 0.56 -19.45 2.06
CA GLY A 77 0.78 -20.84 2.46
C GLY A 77 0.21 -21.83 1.45
#